data_AF-A0A2X3EQ95-F1
#
_entry.id   AF-A0A2X3EQ95-F1
#
_cell.length_a   1.000
_cell.length_b   1.000
_cell.length_c   1.000
_cell.angle_alpha   90.00
_cell.angle_beta   90.00
_cell.angle_gamma   90.00
#
_symmetry.space_group_name_H-M   'P 1'
#
loop_
_entity.id
_entity.type
_entity.pdbx_description
1 polymer ?
#
loop_
_entity_poly.entity_id
_entity_poly.type
_entity_poly.pdbx_seq_one_letter_code
_entity_poly.pdbx_strand_id
1 'polypeptide(L)'
;MNRLRRNRQRLRQRPSASKALPCAYPLALIQPLRPAAADAAREQQRLRQAIDQTLADLIALTELAENKFHADIAAIFAGHHTLLDDDDLFDAANDRLLTEQCTAEWAWHQVLMELSQQYRQLDDPYLQARYIDIEDILQRTLRHLQGVQERVPTPGEPTIIIADNIYPSTVLQLDASFVKGLCLRDGSEQAHGAIIARAAGIAWLSQQGEALNSVQPGETIVLDMRHQRLIRD
;
A
#
# COMPACT_ATOMS: atom_id res chain seq x y z
N MET A 1 -22.66 -24.80 -31.53
CA MET A 1 -21.21 -24.47 -31.50
C MET A 1 -20.87 -23.03 -31.91
N ASN A 2 -21.75 -22.02 -31.72
CA ASN A 2 -21.47 -20.65 -32.19
C ASN A 2 -21.78 -19.50 -31.21
N ARG A 3 -21.92 -19.79 -29.90
CA ARG A 3 -22.06 -18.75 -28.84
C ARG A 3 -20.84 -18.64 -27.92
N LEU A 4 -20.04 -19.69 -27.79
CA LEU A 4 -18.85 -19.73 -26.90
C LEU A 4 -17.58 -19.10 -27.51
N ARG A 5 -17.57 -18.79 -28.82
CA ARG A 5 -16.43 -18.13 -29.48
C ARG A 5 -16.50 -16.59 -29.48
N ARG A 6 -17.66 -15.99 -29.19
CA ARG A 6 -17.80 -14.51 -29.15
C ARG A 6 -17.36 -13.87 -27.84
N ASN A 7 -17.21 -14.64 -26.75
CA ASN A 7 -16.80 -14.10 -25.44
C ASN A 7 -15.27 -14.02 -25.24
N ARG A 8 -14.45 -14.53 -26.17
CA ARG A 8 -12.98 -14.41 -26.11
C ARG A 8 -12.40 -13.22 -26.88
N GLN A 9 -13.26 -12.39 -27.49
CA GLN A 9 -12.87 -11.25 -28.33
C GLN A 9 -13.11 -9.88 -27.68
N ARG A 10 -13.22 -9.83 -26.35
CA ARG A 10 -13.11 -8.61 -25.55
C ARG A 10 -11.94 -8.70 -24.57
N LEU A 11 -10.75 -9.02 -25.09
CA LEU A 11 -9.56 -8.33 -24.61
C LEU A 11 -9.79 -6.86 -24.98
N ARG A 12 -10.51 -6.13 -24.12
CA ARG A 12 -10.70 -4.70 -24.25
C ARG A 12 -9.29 -4.13 -24.39
N GLN A 13 -8.99 -3.52 -25.54
CA GLN A 13 -7.84 -2.63 -25.65
C GLN A 13 -7.98 -1.68 -24.47
N ARG A 14 -7.08 -1.82 -23.48
CA ARG A 14 -7.07 -0.92 -22.33
C ARG A 14 -6.91 0.48 -22.92
N PRO A 15 -7.81 1.42 -22.61
CA PRO A 15 -7.69 2.75 -23.17
C PRO A 15 -6.30 3.28 -22.79
N SER A 16 -5.56 3.76 -23.79
CA SER A 16 -4.21 4.30 -23.60
C SER A 16 -4.20 5.56 -22.73
N ALA A 17 -5.38 6.08 -22.40
CA ALA A 17 -5.61 7.22 -21.55
C ALA A 17 -6.77 6.97 -20.59
N SER A 18 -6.64 7.42 -19.34
CA SER A 18 -7.74 7.44 -18.36
C SER A 18 -8.06 8.87 -17.96
N LYS A 19 -9.32 9.30 -18.09
CA LYS A 19 -9.76 10.67 -17.81
C LYS A 19 -10.79 10.67 -16.67
N ALA A 20 -10.57 11.44 -15.62
CA ALA A 20 -11.48 11.57 -14.48
C ALA A 20 -11.13 12.78 -13.59
N LEU A 21 -12.01 13.12 -12.65
CA LEU A 21 -11.72 14.10 -11.61
C LEU A 21 -10.65 13.55 -10.64
N PRO A 22 -9.67 14.36 -10.22
CA PRO A 22 -8.69 13.98 -9.23
C PRO A 22 -9.29 13.99 -7.83
N CYS A 23 -8.95 12.99 -7.02
CA CYS A 23 -9.26 12.95 -5.60
C CYS A 23 -7.95 12.75 -4.82
N ALA A 24 -7.63 13.70 -3.95
CA ALA A 24 -6.46 13.59 -3.09
C ALA A 24 -6.70 12.51 -2.02
N TYR A 25 -5.76 11.57 -1.92
CA TYR A 25 -5.69 10.58 -0.87
C TYR A 25 -4.38 10.79 -0.09
N PRO A 26 -4.43 11.52 1.03
CA PRO A 26 -3.26 11.66 1.88
C PRO A 26 -2.99 10.32 2.57
N LEU A 27 -1.76 9.84 2.47
CA LEU A 27 -1.32 8.70 3.25
C LEU A 27 -1.27 9.13 4.72
N ALA A 28 -2.28 8.75 5.51
CA ALA A 28 -2.39 9.11 6.92
C ALA A 28 -1.37 8.29 7.74
N LEU A 29 -0.12 8.74 7.72
CA LEU A 29 0.99 8.10 8.42
C LEU A 29 0.89 8.34 9.92
N ILE A 30 0.94 7.27 10.68
CA ILE A 30 1.20 7.32 12.11
C ILE A 30 2.71 7.46 12.29
N GLN A 31 3.10 8.62 12.82
CA GLN A 31 4.47 8.89 13.26
C GLN A 31 4.47 8.97 14.78
N PRO A 32 4.88 7.90 15.49
CA PRO A 32 4.94 7.94 16.94
C PRO A 32 5.99 8.96 17.39
N LEU A 33 5.63 9.81 18.33
CA LEU A 33 6.61 10.56 19.13
C LEU A 33 7.31 9.58 20.06
N ARG A 34 8.56 9.85 20.46
CA ARG A 34 9.29 9.01 21.44
C ARG A 34 8.84 9.34 22.87
N PRO A 35 7.95 8.57 23.50
CA PRO A 35 7.52 8.82 24.87
C PRO A 35 8.39 7.99 25.81
N ALA A 36 8.45 8.38 27.09
CA ALA A 36 8.88 7.45 28.12
C ALA A 36 7.72 6.48 28.39
N ALA A 37 7.90 5.19 28.12
CA ALA A 37 6.98 4.16 28.57
C ALA A 37 7.27 3.83 30.04
N ALA A 38 6.21 3.74 30.85
CA ALA A 38 6.33 3.46 32.28
C ALA A 38 6.42 1.95 32.59
N ASP A 39 6.03 1.07 31.65
CA ASP A 39 5.91 -0.38 31.85
C ASP A 39 6.22 -1.15 30.57
N ALA A 40 7.41 -1.74 30.48
CA ALA A 40 7.85 -2.50 29.33
C ALA A 40 7.02 -3.76 29.10
N ALA A 41 6.59 -4.47 30.15
CA ALA A 41 5.84 -5.72 30.01
C ALA A 41 4.46 -5.45 29.37
N ARG A 42 3.82 -4.35 29.75
CA ARG A 42 2.58 -3.89 29.11
C ARG A 42 2.78 -3.57 27.64
N GLU A 43 3.84 -2.87 27.28
CA GLU A 43 4.12 -2.50 25.88
C GLU A 43 4.45 -3.72 25.01
N GLN A 44 5.18 -4.71 25.54
CA GLN A 44 5.43 -5.99 24.87
C GLN A 44 4.13 -6.73 24.56
N GLN A 45 3.20 -6.80 25.52
CA GLN A 45 1.90 -7.44 25.32
C GLN A 45 1.07 -6.70 24.26
N ARG A 46 1.03 -5.36 24.32
CA ARG A 46 0.34 -4.53 23.31
C ARG A 46 0.89 -4.78 21.91
N LEU A 47 2.23 -4.85 21.78
CA LEU A 47 2.88 -5.10 20.51
C LEU A 47 2.54 -6.49 19.96
N ARG A 48 2.67 -7.55 20.76
CA ARG A 48 2.32 -8.92 20.34
C ARG A 48 0.88 -8.97 19.84
N GLN A 49 -0.07 -8.40 20.60
CA GLN A 49 -1.47 -8.37 20.21
C GLN A 49 -1.70 -7.65 18.86
N ALA A 50 -1.01 -6.53 18.62
CA ALA A 50 -1.12 -5.80 17.37
C ALA A 50 -0.50 -6.55 16.19
N ILE A 51 0.58 -7.29 16.41
CA ILE A 51 1.18 -8.18 15.40
C ILE A 51 0.21 -9.31 15.06
N ASP A 52 -0.40 -9.97 16.04
CA ASP A 52 -1.39 -11.04 15.82
C ASP A 52 -2.58 -10.55 14.98
N GLN A 53 -3.06 -9.33 15.27
CA GLN A 53 -4.12 -8.68 14.48
C GLN A 53 -3.66 -8.36 13.05
N THR A 54 -2.41 -7.95 12.88
CA THR A 54 -1.82 -7.68 11.56
C THR A 54 -1.66 -8.96 10.75
N LEU A 55 -1.26 -10.07 11.38
CA LEU A 55 -1.20 -11.39 10.74
C LEU A 55 -2.59 -11.84 10.26
N ALA A 56 -3.62 -11.66 11.09
CA ALA A 56 -5.01 -11.94 10.71
C ALA A 56 -5.48 -11.09 9.52
N ASP A 57 -5.13 -9.80 9.49
CA ASP A 57 -5.42 -8.93 8.35
C ASP A 57 -4.72 -9.42 7.06
N LEU A 58 -3.47 -9.89 7.16
CA LEU A 58 -2.71 -10.39 6.00
C LEU A 58 -3.31 -11.69 5.45
N ILE A 59 -3.85 -12.55 6.30
CA ILE A 59 -4.65 -13.72 5.88
C ILE A 59 -5.89 -13.24 5.11
N ALA A 60 -6.65 -12.30 5.66
CA ALA A 60 -7.84 -11.77 5.00
C ALA A 60 -7.52 -11.09 3.66
N LEU A 61 -6.39 -10.39 3.55
CA LEU A 61 -5.91 -9.80 2.29
C LEU A 61 -5.50 -10.87 1.28
N THR A 62 -4.89 -11.96 1.73
CA THR A 62 -4.56 -13.13 0.89
C THR A 62 -5.84 -13.74 0.31
N GLU A 63 -6.83 -14.03 1.15
CA GLU A 63 -8.13 -14.55 0.72
C GLU A 63 -8.86 -13.58 -0.24
N LEU A 64 -8.82 -12.27 0.06
CA LEU A 64 -9.40 -11.25 -0.82
C LEU A 64 -8.73 -11.25 -2.20
N ALA A 65 -7.40 -11.36 -2.24
CA ALA A 65 -6.63 -11.41 -3.46
C ALA A 65 -6.91 -12.66 -4.30
N GLU A 66 -7.04 -13.83 -3.66
CA GLU A 66 -7.43 -15.08 -4.35
C GLU A 66 -8.82 -14.96 -4.96
N ASN A 67 -9.77 -14.36 -4.23
CA ASN A 67 -11.15 -14.22 -4.66
C ASN A 67 -11.33 -13.17 -5.78
N LYS A 68 -10.62 -12.04 -5.70
CA LYS A 68 -10.71 -10.95 -6.69
C LYS A 68 -9.85 -11.17 -7.92
N PHE A 69 -8.70 -11.83 -7.76
CA PHE A 69 -7.65 -11.88 -8.78
C PHE A 69 -7.15 -13.32 -9.03
N HIS A 70 -5.88 -13.59 -8.75
CA HIS A 70 -5.24 -14.90 -8.96
C HIS A 70 -4.14 -15.14 -7.92
N ALA A 71 -3.65 -16.38 -7.88
CA ALA A 71 -2.69 -16.87 -6.88
C ALA A 71 -1.42 -16.01 -6.77
N ASP A 72 -0.90 -15.45 -7.86
CA ASP A 72 0.33 -14.64 -7.80
C ASP A 72 0.13 -13.34 -7.01
N ILE A 73 -1.07 -12.75 -7.04
CA ILE A 73 -1.37 -11.57 -6.22
C ILE A 73 -1.60 -11.96 -4.75
N ALA A 74 -2.22 -13.11 -4.51
CA ALA A 74 -2.36 -13.64 -3.15
C ALA A 74 -1.00 -13.95 -2.51
N ALA A 75 -0.05 -14.47 -3.29
CA ALA A 75 1.30 -14.77 -2.84
C ALA A 75 2.05 -13.55 -2.29
N ILE A 76 1.68 -12.33 -2.70
CA ILE A 76 2.23 -11.08 -2.14
C ILE A 76 1.92 -11.00 -0.65
N PHE A 77 0.64 -11.11 -0.28
CA PHE A 77 0.19 -10.97 1.11
C PHE A 77 0.54 -12.20 1.95
N ALA A 78 0.58 -13.39 1.34
CA ALA A 78 1.14 -14.58 1.99
C ALA A 78 2.62 -14.38 2.34
N GLY A 79 3.41 -13.78 1.44
CA GLY A 79 4.80 -13.42 1.71
C GLY A 79 4.94 -12.37 2.81
N HIS A 80 4.07 -11.37 2.84
CA HIS A 80 4.03 -10.38 3.93
C HIS A 80 3.71 -11.05 5.28
N HIS A 81 2.79 -12.02 5.29
CA HIS A 81 2.49 -12.81 6.49
C HIS A 81 3.72 -13.58 6.95
N THR A 82 4.39 -14.33 6.05
CA THR A 82 5.60 -15.07 6.39
C THR A 82 6.70 -14.16 6.94
N LEU A 83 6.86 -12.96 6.38
CA LEU A 83 7.83 -11.98 6.88
C LEU A 83 7.48 -11.49 8.30
N LEU A 84 6.19 -11.30 8.61
CA LEU A 84 5.76 -10.80 9.92
C LEU A 84 5.67 -11.90 11.00
N ASP A 85 5.46 -13.15 10.60
CA ASP A 85 5.36 -14.32 11.50
C ASP A 85 6.73 -14.77 12.05
N ASP A 86 7.81 -14.12 11.61
CA ASP A 86 9.16 -14.32 12.14
C ASP A 86 9.34 -13.56 13.47
N ASP A 87 9.70 -14.28 14.53
CA ASP A 87 9.90 -13.71 15.87
C ASP A 87 11.07 -12.72 15.92
N ASP A 88 12.02 -12.74 14.97
CA ASP A 88 13.18 -11.83 14.95
C ASP A 88 12.76 -10.34 14.97
N LEU A 89 11.67 -9.99 14.27
CA LEU A 89 11.16 -8.60 14.27
C LEU A 89 10.56 -8.21 15.62
N PHE A 90 9.85 -9.14 16.26
CA PHE A 90 9.28 -8.93 17.58
C PHE A 90 10.38 -8.82 18.64
N ASP A 91 11.39 -9.68 18.59
CA ASP A 91 12.52 -9.68 19.50
C ASP A 91 13.36 -8.40 19.37
N ALA A 92 13.64 -7.95 18.14
CA ALA A 92 14.30 -6.66 17.91
C ALA A 92 13.50 -5.47 18.49
N ALA A 93 12.17 -5.51 18.40
CA ALA A 93 11.33 -4.48 19.01
C ALA A 93 11.33 -4.58 20.55
N ASN A 94 11.33 -5.80 21.11
CA ASN A 94 11.42 -6.02 22.55
C ASN A 94 12.72 -5.51 23.14
N ASP A 95 13.84 -5.73 22.45
CA ASP A 95 15.14 -5.21 22.88
C ASP A 95 15.11 -3.67 22.98
N ARG A 96 14.48 -3.00 22.01
CA ARG A 96 14.30 -1.53 22.04
C ARG A 96 13.36 -1.09 23.17
N LEU A 97 12.27 -1.81 23.41
CA LEU A 97 11.36 -1.51 24.52
C LEU A 97 12.10 -1.53 25.86
N LEU A 98 12.96 -2.54 26.07
CA LEU A 98 13.72 -2.71 27.31
C LEU A 98 14.87 -1.71 27.45
N THR A 99 15.63 -1.49 26.38
CA THR A 99 16.84 -0.65 26.41
C THR A 99 16.53 0.84 26.34
N GLU A 100 15.52 1.24 25.55
CA GLU A 100 15.16 2.65 25.35
C GLU A 100 13.99 3.11 26.23
N GLN A 101 13.30 2.20 26.93
CA GLN A 101 12.12 2.49 27.75
C GLN A 101 11.06 3.29 26.98
N CYS A 102 10.79 2.87 25.75
CA CYS A 102 9.88 3.53 24.80
C CYS A 102 8.56 2.76 24.65
N THR A 103 7.59 3.32 23.92
CA THR A 103 6.31 2.64 23.66
C THR A 103 6.41 1.63 22.51
N ALA A 104 5.44 0.71 22.44
CA ALA A 104 5.31 -0.27 21.38
C ALA A 104 5.31 0.36 19.98
N GLU A 105 4.61 1.50 19.82
CA GLU A 105 4.56 2.21 18.55
C GLU A 105 5.95 2.70 18.13
N TRP A 106 6.70 3.31 19.07
CA TRP A 106 8.04 3.82 18.78
C TRP A 106 9.01 2.68 18.44
N ALA A 107 9.06 1.64 19.28
CA ALA A 107 9.94 0.49 19.08
C ALA A 107 9.67 -0.18 17.73
N TRP A 108 8.40 -0.49 17.42
CA TRP A 108 7.99 -1.09 16.16
C TRP A 108 8.33 -0.22 14.96
N HIS A 109 8.05 1.10 15.06
CA HIS A 109 8.40 2.04 14.02
C HIS A 109 9.91 2.07 13.74
N GLN A 110 10.77 2.07 14.76
CA GLN A 110 12.22 2.06 14.53
C GLN A 110 12.66 0.79 13.78
N VAL A 111 12.24 -0.39 14.24
CA VAL A 111 12.64 -1.68 13.62
C VAL A 111 12.22 -1.74 12.16
N LEU A 112 10.95 -1.44 11.85
CA LEU A 112 10.42 -1.60 10.50
C LEU A 112 10.90 -0.48 9.57
N MET A 113 11.15 0.74 10.07
CA MET A 113 11.76 1.79 9.26
C MET A 113 13.23 1.50 8.94
N GLU A 114 13.97 0.86 9.85
CA GLU A 114 15.33 0.39 9.56
C GLU A 114 15.31 -0.69 8.47
N LEU A 115 14.40 -1.66 8.55
CA LEU A 115 14.22 -2.67 7.51
C LEU A 115 13.78 -2.05 6.17
N SER A 116 12.82 -1.11 6.18
CA SER A 116 12.41 -0.35 4.99
C SER A 116 13.61 0.36 4.35
N GLN A 117 14.44 1.00 5.17
CA GLN A 117 15.64 1.69 4.70
C GLN A 117 16.69 0.74 4.11
N GLN A 118 16.85 -0.46 4.67
CA GLN A 118 17.71 -1.50 4.10
C GLN A 118 17.24 -1.89 2.70
N TYR A 119 15.93 -2.11 2.49
CA TYR A 119 15.38 -2.36 1.16
C TYR A 119 15.67 -1.20 0.20
N ARG A 120 15.45 0.05 0.63
CA ARG A 120 15.74 1.25 -0.21
C ARG A 120 17.20 1.36 -0.64
N GLN A 121 18.13 0.76 0.09
CA GLN A 121 19.57 0.78 -0.20
C GLN A 121 20.05 -0.34 -1.12
N LEU A 122 19.20 -1.31 -1.46
CA LEU A 122 19.56 -2.38 -2.41
C LEU A 122 19.81 -1.81 -3.81
N ASP A 123 20.66 -2.42 -4.62
CA ASP A 123 20.94 -1.91 -5.98
C ASP A 123 19.83 -2.24 -7.00
N ASP A 124 19.10 -3.34 -6.80
CA ASP A 124 18.06 -3.79 -7.71
C ASP A 124 16.76 -2.99 -7.49
N PRO A 125 16.27 -2.21 -8.47
CA PRO A 125 15.04 -1.43 -8.34
C PRO A 125 13.80 -2.27 -8.01
N TYR A 126 13.77 -3.54 -8.42
CA TYR A 126 12.69 -4.46 -8.08
C TYR A 126 12.70 -4.79 -6.59
N LEU A 127 13.87 -5.07 -6.03
CA LEU A 127 14.03 -5.35 -4.60
C LEU A 127 13.87 -4.07 -3.77
N GLN A 128 14.38 -2.93 -4.25
CA GLN A 128 14.18 -1.64 -3.58
C GLN A 128 12.69 -1.37 -3.35
N ALA A 129 11.86 -1.63 -4.35
CA ALA A 129 10.42 -1.38 -4.29
C ALA A 129 9.67 -2.20 -3.23
N ARG A 130 10.34 -3.09 -2.48
CA ARG A 130 9.77 -3.81 -1.32
C ARG A 130 9.73 -2.96 -0.05
N TYR A 131 10.41 -1.81 0.00
CA TYR A 131 10.31 -0.89 1.15
C TYR A 131 8.85 -0.56 1.50
N ILE A 132 8.00 -0.39 0.48
CA ILE A 132 6.62 0.04 0.66
C ILE A 132 5.74 -1.08 1.25
N ASP A 133 6.15 -2.33 1.07
CA ASP A 133 5.49 -3.49 1.66
C ASP A 133 5.80 -3.56 3.17
N ILE A 134 7.05 -3.24 3.55
CA ILE A 134 7.46 -3.10 4.94
C ILE A 134 6.72 -1.94 5.62
N GLU A 135 6.59 -0.81 4.93
CA GLU A 135 5.84 0.35 5.43
C GLU A 135 4.33 0.08 5.54
N ASP A 136 3.76 -0.75 4.65
CA ASP A 136 2.36 -1.20 4.74
C ASP A 136 2.13 -2.02 6.02
N ILE A 137 3.00 -3.01 6.28
CA ILE A 137 2.97 -3.82 7.52
C ILE A 137 3.13 -2.91 8.74
N LEU A 138 4.13 -2.02 8.73
CA LEU A 138 4.37 -1.05 9.80
C LEU A 138 3.11 -0.25 10.13
N GLN A 139 2.53 0.42 9.14
CA GLN A 139 1.37 1.27 9.38
C GLN A 139 0.14 0.48 9.80
N ARG A 140 -0.03 -0.76 9.30
CA ARG A 140 -1.10 -1.64 9.75
C ARG A 140 -0.98 -2.00 11.22
N THR A 141 0.20 -2.42 11.68
CA THR A 141 0.43 -2.71 13.11
C THR A 141 0.26 -1.46 13.99
N LEU A 142 0.75 -0.30 13.54
CA LEU A 142 0.59 0.96 14.28
C LEU A 142 -0.89 1.35 14.44
N ARG A 143 -1.72 1.11 13.42
CA ARG A 143 -3.16 1.35 13.49
C ARG A 143 -3.84 0.46 14.53
N HIS A 144 -3.46 -0.82 14.60
CA HIS A 144 -3.91 -1.74 15.65
C HIS A 144 -3.48 -1.27 17.05
N LEU A 145 -2.23 -0.85 17.22
CA LEU A 145 -1.73 -0.30 18.49
C LEU A 145 -2.51 0.93 18.98
N GLN A 146 -2.98 1.76 18.03
CA GLN A 146 -3.78 2.96 18.31
C GLN A 146 -5.30 2.71 18.31
N GLY A 147 -5.75 1.51 17.96
CA GLY A 147 -7.18 1.19 17.83
C GLY A 147 -7.89 1.99 16.73
N VAL A 148 -7.18 2.40 15.69
CA VAL A 148 -7.73 3.14 14.54
C VAL A 148 -7.81 2.24 13.32
N GLN A 149 -8.79 2.48 12.44
CA GLN A 149 -8.94 1.73 11.20
C GLN A 149 -8.35 2.49 10.02
N GLU A 150 -7.81 1.76 9.05
CA GLU A 150 -7.43 2.32 7.76
C GLU A 150 -8.68 2.75 6.98
N ARG A 151 -8.63 3.93 6.38
CA ARG A 151 -9.68 4.42 5.48
C ARG A 151 -9.24 4.22 4.04
N VAL A 152 -9.89 3.28 3.36
CA VAL A 152 -9.71 3.05 1.92
C VAL A 152 -10.53 4.06 1.13
N PRO A 153 -9.99 4.64 0.04
CA PRO A 153 -10.74 5.50 -0.87
C PRO A 153 -11.99 4.81 -1.43
N THR A 154 -13.15 5.43 -1.27
CA THR A 154 -14.44 4.94 -1.77
C THR A 154 -15.16 6.04 -2.57
N PRO A 155 -14.60 6.46 -3.73
CA PRO A 155 -15.22 7.49 -4.55
C PRO A 155 -16.59 7.03 -5.08
N GLY A 156 -17.56 7.95 -5.11
CA GLY A 156 -18.92 7.70 -5.63
C GLY A 156 -19.06 7.90 -7.14
N GLU A 157 -17.99 8.32 -7.82
CA GLU A 157 -17.95 8.59 -9.25
C GLU A 157 -16.59 8.19 -9.86
N PRO A 158 -16.46 8.14 -11.20
CA PRO A 158 -15.18 7.90 -11.84
C PRO A 158 -14.10 8.90 -11.39
N THR A 159 -13.01 8.41 -10.79
CA THR A 159 -12.00 9.24 -10.12
C THR A 159 -10.58 8.74 -10.42
N ILE A 160 -9.62 9.66 -10.51
CA ILE A 160 -8.19 9.35 -10.40
C ILE A 160 -7.73 9.73 -9.00
N ILE A 161 -7.16 8.78 -8.26
CA ILE A 161 -6.62 9.05 -6.93
C ILE A 161 -5.22 9.64 -7.09
N ILE A 162 -4.98 10.77 -6.42
CA ILE A 162 -3.68 11.41 -6.30
C ILE A 162 -3.15 11.20 -4.88
N ALA A 163 -1.94 10.68 -4.74
CA ALA A 163 -1.31 10.49 -3.44
C ALA A 163 0.21 10.68 -3.55
N ASP A 164 0.89 10.84 -2.41
CA ASP A 164 2.35 10.82 -2.44
C ASP A 164 2.87 9.41 -2.75
N ASN A 165 2.30 8.42 -2.08
CA ASN A 165 2.48 7.00 -2.32
C ASN A 165 1.22 6.23 -1.88
N ILE A 166 1.13 4.94 -2.19
CA ILE A 166 -0.02 4.10 -1.81
C ILE A 166 0.40 2.66 -1.51
N TYR A 167 -0.15 2.09 -0.44
CA TYR A 167 0.17 0.73 0.00
C TYR A 167 -0.52 -0.33 -0.85
N PRO A 168 0.13 -1.49 -1.09
CA PRO A 168 -0.49 -2.59 -1.85
C PRO A 168 -1.78 -3.09 -1.20
N SER A 169 -1.87 -3.12 0.14
CA SER A 169 -3.10 -3.49 0.84
C SER A 169 -4.27 -2.53 0.54
N THR A 170 -3.99 -1.23 0.40
CA THR A 170 -5.00 -0.24 -0.03
C THR A 170 -5.41 -0.48 -1.47
N VAL A 171 -4.44 -0.68 -2.38
CA VAL A 171 -4.71 -0.87 -3.82
C VAL A 171 -5.59 -2.09 -4.07
N LEU A 172 -5.36 -3.20 -3.35
CA LEU A 172 -6.16 -4.43 -3.45
C LEU A 172 -7.66 -4.19 -3.18
N GLN A 173 -7.96 -3.23 -2.29
CA GLN A 173 -9.31 -2.96 -1.83
C GLN A 173 -10.08 -1.99 -2.74
N LEU A 174 -9.39 -1.28 -3.65
CA LEU A 174 -10.03 -0.31 -4.54
C LEU A 174 -11.07 -0.96 -5.47
N ASP A 175 -12.12 -0.19 -5.78
CA ASP A 175 -13.13 -0.57 -6.76
C ASP A 175 -12.84 0.08 -8.12
N ALA A 176 -12.42 -0.73 -9.09
CA ALA A 176 -12.13 -0.30 -10.47
C ALA A 176 -13.36 0.27 -11.22
N SER A 177 -14.57 0.07 -10.69
CA SER A 177 -15.81 0.70 -11.20
C SER A 177 -15.78 2.21 -11.01
N PHE A 178 -15.11 2.70 -9.96
CA PHE A 178 -14.98 4.12 -9.66
C PHE A 178 -13.54 4.61 -9.83
N VAL A 179 -12.55 3.88 -9.33
CA VAL A 179 -11.14 4.27 -9.47
C VAL A 179 -10.63 3.94 -10.87
N LYS A 180 -10.37 4.98 -11.68
CA LYS A 180 -9.86 4.86 -13.05
C LYS A 180 -8.35 4.89 -13.13
N GLY A 181 -7.71 5.50 -12.15
CA GLY A 181 -6.26 5.54 -12.08
C GLY A 181 -5.72 5.97 -10.73
N LEU A 182 -4.43 5.71 -10.56
CA LEU A 182 -3.57 6.15 -9.47
C LEU A 182 -2.48 7.01 -10.09
N CYS A 183 -2.31 8.22 -9.57
CA CYS A 183 -1.24 9.15 -9.96
C CYS A 183 -0.45 9.53 -8.71
N LEU A 184 0.78 9.04 -8.61
CA LEU A 184 1.58 9.12 -7.40
C LEU A 184 2.72 10.12 -7.58
N ARG A 185 2.97 10.95 -6.56
CA ARG A 185 4.13 11.85 -6.50
C ARG A 185 5.41 11.06 -6.57
N ASP A 186 5.48 10.06 -5.70
CA ASP A 186 6.56 9.09 -5.57
C ASP A 186 6.03 7.73 -6.04
N GLY A 187 6.51 6.65 -5.41
CA GLY A 187 6.17 5.29 -5.78
C GLY A 187 7.05 4.75 -6.90
N SER A 188 6.84 3.46 -7.21
CA SER A 188 7.65 2.72 -8.16
C SER A 188 6.75 1.89 -9.07
N GLU A 189 7.10 1.82 -10.35
CA GLU A 189 6.48 0.90 -11.31
C GLU A 189 6.73 -0.58 -10.99
N GLN A 190 7.69 -0.86 -10.09
CA GLN A 190 8.04 -2.19 -9.58
C GLN A 190 7.36 -2.53 -8.24
N ALA A 191 6.62 -1.59 -7.66
CA ALA A 191 5.87 -1.86 -6.43
C ALA A 191 4.78 -2.91 -6.66
N HIS A 192 4.50 -3.73 -5.65
CA HIS A 192 3.39 -4.68 -5.70
C HIS A 192 2.06 -3.98 -5.97
N GLY A 193 1.86 -2.77 -5.44
CA GLY A 193 0.71 -1.92 -5.77
C GLY A 193 0.53 -1.70 -7.27
N ALA A 194 1.61 -1.52 -8.03
CA ALA A 194 1.55 -1.35 -9.49
C ALA A 194 1.07 -2.64 -10.19
N ILE A 195 1.52 -3.80 -9.73
CA ILE A 195 1.07 -5.11 -10.24
C ILE A 195 -0.42 -5.31 -9.97
N ILE A 196 -0.86 -5.04 -8.74
CA ILE A 196 -2.26 -5.16 -8.31
C ILE A 196 -3.15 -4.19 -9.10
N ALA A 197 -2.76 -2.93 -9.24
CA ALA A 197 -3.51 -1.94 -10.01
C ALA A 197 -3.67 -2.36 -11.48
N ARG A 198 -2.60 -2.85 -12.11
CA ARG A 198 -2.64 -3.37 -13.48
C ARG A 198 -3.57 -4.59 -13.59
N ALA A 199 -3.60 -5.48 -12.62
CA ALA A 199 -4.53 -6.61 -12.61
C ALA A 199 -5.99 -6.15 -12.45
N ALA A 200 -6.24 -5.14 -11.61
CA ALA A 200 -7.54 -4.52 -11.43
C ALA A 200 -8.01 -3.67 -12.62
N GLY A 201 -7.15 -3.40 -13.59
CA GLY A 201 -7.46 -2.52 -14.73
C GLY A 201 -7.48 -1.04 -14.37
N ILE A 202 -6.83 -0.68 -13.25
CA ILE A 202 -6.63 0.69 -12.79
C ILE A 202 -5.32 1.20 -13.41
N ALA A 203 -5.34 2.38 -14.03
CA ALA A 203 -4.13 3.01 -14.54
C ALA A 203 -3.17 3.33 -13.37
N TRP A 204 -1.87 3.13 -13.56
CA TRP A 204 -0.86 3.41 -12.53
C TRP A 204 0.21 4.30 -13.13
N LEU A 205 0.39 5.48 -12.55
CA LEU A 205 1.43 6.41 -12.94
C LEU A 205 2.17 6.88 -11.68
N SER A 206 3.46 6.57 -11.58
CA SER A 206 4.30 6.97 -10.45
C SER A 206 5.32 8.05 -10.84
N GLN A 207 6.02 8.63 -9.85
CA GLN A 207 7.07 9.63 -10.05
C GLN A 207 6.57 10.93 -10.73
N GLN A 208 5.35 11.39 -10.40
CA GLN A 208 4.71 12.55 -11.01
C GLN A 208 4.80 13.84 -10.18
N GLY A 209 5.76 13.94 -9.26
CA GLY A 209 5.76 14.99 -8.25
C GLY A 209 5.67 16.43 -8.76
N GLU A 210 6.43 16.80 -9.79
CA GLU A 210 6.33 18.14 -10.37
C GLU A 210 4.98 18.38 -11.07
N ALA A 211 4.48 17.38 -11.81
CA ALA A 211 3.21 17.47 -12.52
C ALA A 211 2.04 17.64 -11.54
N LEU A 212 2.05 16.93 -10.42
CA LEU A 212 1.01 16.98 -9.39
C LEU A 212 0.96 18.32 -8.66
N ASN A 213 2.06 19.07 -8.56
CA ASN A 213 2.06 20.41 -7.95
C ASN A 213 1.22 21.43 -8.73
N SER A 214 0.93 21.14 -10.00
CA SER A 214 0.25 22.04 -10.90
C SER A 214 -1.25 21.75 -11.07
N VAL A 215 -1.75 20.72 -10.39
CA VAL A 215 -3.16 20.27 -10.47
C VAL A 215 -4.04 21.17 -9.60
N GLN A 216 -5.07 21.77 -10.21
CA GLN A 216 -6.03 22.62 -9.50
C GLN A 216 -7.28 21.82 -9.06
N PRO A 217 -7.91 22.17 -7.92
CA PRO A 217 -9.17 21.57 -7.52
C PRO A 217 -10.26 21.73 -8.59
N GLY A 218 -10.93 20.63 -8.93
CA GLY A 218 -12.04 20.62 -9.90
C GLY A 218 -11.61 20.55 -11.37
N GLU A 219 -10.31 20.56 -11.69
CA GLU A 219 -9.85 20.27 -13.05
C GLU A 219 -9.94 18.77 -13.35
N THR A 220 -10.23 18.41 -14.60
CA THR A 220 -10.16 17.00 -15.00
C THR A 220 -8.74 16.68 -15.44
N ILE A 221 -8.25 15.51 -15.04
CA ILE A 221 -6.93 15.05 -15.45
C ILE A 221 -7.02 13.80 -16.34
N VAL A 222 -6.02 13.66 -17.19
CA VAL A 222 -5.83 12.53 -18.10
C VAL A 222 -4.50 11.86 -17.80
N LEU A 223 -4.53 10.57 -17.50
CA LEU A 223 -3.33 9.73 -17.40
C LEU A 223 -3.01 9.16 -18.77
N ASP A 224 -1.97 9.66 -19.43
CA ASP A 224 -1.47 9.12 -20.70
C ASP A 224 -0.48 7.99 -20.41
N MET A 225 -0.99 6.75 -20.47
CA MET A 225 -0.22 5.56 -20.15
C MET A 225 0.82 5.20 -21.21
N ARG A 226 0.69 5.74 -22.42
CA ARG A 226 1.65 5.52 -23.51
C ARG A 226 2.90 6.37 -23.31
N HIS A 227 2.73 7.62 -22.90
CA HIS A 227 3.84 8.54 -22.66
C HIS A 227 4.22 8.66 -21.19
N GLN A 228 3.57 7.92 -20.30
CA GLN A 228 3.81 7.89 -18.85
C GLN A 228 3.78 9.30 -18.25
N ARG A 229 2.70 10.05 -18.54
CA ARG A 229 2.56 11.43 -18.07
C ARG A 229 1.13 11.80 -17.71
N LEU A 230 1.01 12.74 -16.78
CA LEU A 230 -0.21 13.46 -16.47
C LEU A 230 -0.45 14.57 -17.51
N ILE A 231 -1.68 14.67 -18.02
CA ILE A 231 -2.14 15.78 -18.86
C ILE A 231 -3.32 16.44 -18.13
N ARG A 232 -3.32 17.77 -18.08
CA ARG A 232 -4.41 18.58 -17.54
C ARG A 232 -5.32 18.99 -18.70
N ASP A 233 -6.64 18.88 -18.52
CA ASP A 233 -7.64 19.27 -19.51
C ASP A 233 -8.17 20.68 -19.27
#